data_AF-A0A2P4X5W2-F1
#
_entry.id   AF-A0A2P4X5W2-F1
#
_cell.length_a   1.000
_cell.length_b   1.000
_cell.length_c   1.000
_cell.angle_alpha   90.00
_cell.angle_beta   90.00
_cell.angle_gamma   90.00
#
_symmetry.space_group_name_H-M   'P 1'
#
loop_
_entity.id
_entity.type
_entity.pdbx_description
1 polymer ?
#
loop_
_entity_poly.entity_id
_entity_poly.type
_entity_poly.pdbx_seq_one_letter_code
_entity_poly.pdbx_strand_id
1 'polypeptide(L)'
;MKNYTLADTVLPKRLHLTPEQEHALTDLADRIVAETLQENEDFIANDRRVDGRIWKKVKSRENVHVYRTRRSGSKHRGSSDVNEKDPSRPRLLSNNAVEQHQRDAIAAGRPLGFVNEDDEDTHADEASRTNTHSSTSEGGSFAIEDSVLAKTKPSYIPLIEASGVMDGTIEDAAFGGLANTMYAWEVRNSYTKNDGFDGRKILASLQGPSDEDPFRFVGVKWATGDYGAFMTRRDLLFLESSGMAFDSDGERVYYSLAHSIELKEVPQLDRLNIIRMNLSSCYIMRELSDDKIDVYCRGYSDMGGEMPEGFSVSFFSAAV
;
A
#
# COMPACT_ATOMS: atom_id res chain seq x y z
N MET A 1 -9.99 -25.43 -21.87
CA MET A 1 -9.06 -25.68 -20.76
C MET A 1 -8.49 -24.32 -20.37
N LYS A 2 -8.63 -23.85 -19.12
CA LYS A 2 -8.27 -22.46 -18.77
C LYS A 2 -6.75 -22.29 -18.90
N ASN A 3 -6.28 -21.31 -19.68
CA ASN A 3 -4.85 -21.10 -19.95
C ASN A 3 -4.01 -20.89 -18.67
N TYR A 4 -4.61 -20.44 -17.56
CA TYR A 4 -3.85 -20.26 -16.31
C TYR A 4 -3.38 -21.56 -15.68
N THR A 5 -4.04 -22.70 -15.92
CA THR A 5 -3.61 -23.99 -15.33
C THR A 5 -2.24 -24.41 -15.88
N LEU A 6 -1.83 -23.87 -17.03
CA LEU A 6 -0.47 -24.02 -17.56
C LEU A 6 0.54 -23.14 -16.81
N ALA A 7 0.14 -21.95 -16.37
CA ALA A 7 1.00 -21.09 -15.55
C ALA A 7 1.35 -21.77 -14.20
N ASP A 8 0.44 -22.56 -13.64
CA ASP A 8 0.68 -23.37 -12.42
C ASP A 8 1.85 -24.34 -12.57
N THR A 9 2.18 -24.77 -13.80
CA THR A 9 3.29 -25.70 -14.06
C THR A 9 4.66 -24.99 -14.15
N VAL A 10 4.66 -23.68 -14.41
CA VAL A 10 5.87 -22.87 -14.58
C VAL A 10 6.21 -22.13 -13.28
N LEU A 11 5.20 -21.68 -12.55
CA LEU A 11 5.37 -20.87 -11.35
C LEU A 11 5.78 -21.72 -10.15
N PRO A 12 6.68 -21.21 -9.29
CA PRO A 12 7.01 -21.88 -8.05
C PRO A 12 5.77 -21.96 -7.15
N LYS A 13 5.65 -23.06 -6.39
CA LYS A 13 4.59 -23.18 -5.37
C LYS A 13 4.80 -22.19 -4.22
N ARG A 14 6.06 -21.90 -3.90
CA ARG A 14 6.52 -20.96 -2.88
C ARG A 14 7.86 -20.39 -3.31
N LEU A 15 8.08 -19.10 -3.06
CA LEU A 15 9.36 -18.45 -3.22
C LEU A 15 10.18 -18.59 -1.94
N HIS A 16 11.45 -18.92 -2.10
CA HIS A 16 12.44 -18.92 -1.03
C HIS A 16 13.27 -17.65 -1.18
N LEU A 17 12.91 -16.62 -0.43
CA LEU A 17 13.60 -15.35 -0.40
C LEU A 17 14.72 -15.43 0.64
N THR A 18 15.86 -14.83 0.33
CA THR A 18 16.92 -14.59 1.31
C THR A 18 16.49 -13.48 2.28
N PRO A 19 17.02 -13.44 3.52
CA PRO A 19 16.73 -12.35 4.46
C PRO A 19 16.97 -10.95 3.85
N GLU A 20 18.00 -10.82 3.01
CA GLU A 20 18.32 -9.58 2.31
C GLU A 20 17.24 -9.20 1.29
N GLN A 21 16.67 -10.18 0.56
CA GLN A 21 15.57 -9.95 -0.37
C GLN A 21 14.28 -9.60 0.38
N GLU A 22 13.97 -10.27 1.50
CA GLU A 22 12.80 -9.97 2.32
C GLU A 22 12.88 -8.55 2.90
N HIS A 23 14.04 -8.16 3.40
CA HIS A 23 14.28 -6.82 3.91
C HIS A 23 14.14 -5.77 2.80
N ALA A 24 14.77 -5.98 1.63
CA ALA A 24 14.69 -5.05 0.51
C ALA A 24 13.26 -4.87 -0.04
N LEU A 25 12.46 -5.94 -0.07
CA LEU A 25 11.04 -5.86 -0.45
C LEU A 25 10.22 -5.11 0.61
N THR A 26 10.46 -5.36 1.89
CA THR A 26 9.78 -4.65 2.98
C THR A 26 10.11 -3.17 2.95
N ASP A 27 11.38 -2.80 2.80
CA ASP A 27 11.82 -1.41 2.65
C ASP A 27 11.26 -0.72 1.40
N LEU A 28 11.04 -1.47 0.31
CA LEU A 28 10.38 -0.95 -0.89
C LEU A 28 8.91 -0.63 -0.60
N ALA A 29 8.18 -1.54 0.06
CA ALA A 29 6.80 -1.29 0.46
C ALA A 29 6.69 -0.07 1.38
N ASP A 30 7.50 -0.03 2.43
CA ASP A 30 7.46 1.04 3.43
C ASP A 30 7.76 2.41 2.81
N ARG A 31 8.69 2.48 1.85
CA ARG A 31 8.96 3.73 1.10
C ARG A 31 7.77 4.18 0.27
N ILE A 32 7.10 3.28 -0.45
CA ILE A 32 5.93 3.65 -1.27
C ILE A 32 4.77 4.11 -0.37
N VAL A 33 4.56 3.44 0.78
CA VAL A 33 3.54 3.84 1.76
C VAL A 33 3.87 5.21 2.34
N ALA A 34 5.12 5.46 2.74
CA ALA A 34 5.56 6.75 3.26
C ALA A 34 5.40 7.88 2.24
N GLU A 35 5.82 7.68 0.99
CA GLU A 35 5.61 8.65 -0.10
C GLU A 35 4.12 8.95 -0.31
N THR A 36 3.27 7.92 -0.28
CA THR A 36 1.83 8.10 -0.49
C THR A 36 1.17 8.81 0.69
N LEU A 37 1.61 8.52 1.92
CA LEU A 37 1.13 9.17 3.13
C LEU A 37 1.50 10.66 3.14
N GLN A 38 2.72 11.01 2.74
CA GLN A 38 3.14 12.42 2.59
C GLN A 38 2.28 13.16 1.56
N GLU A 39 2.06 12.57 0.39
CA GLU A 39 1.20 13.17 -0.65
C GLU A 39 -0.27 13.29 -0.19
N ASN A 40 -0.72 12.38 0.67
CA ASN A 40 -2.04 12.47 1.28
C ASN A 40 -2.11 13.63 2.30
N GLU A 41 -1.09 13.82 3.13
CA GLU A 41 -0.99 14.96 4.06
C GLU A 41 -0.97 16.28 3.31
N ASP A 42 -0.18 16.39 2.23
CA ASP A 42 -0.14 17.58 1.38
C ASP A 42 -1.51 17.85 0.73
N PHE A 43 -2.20 16.80 0.29
CA PHE A 43 -3.56 16.89 -0.24
C PHE A 43 -4.54 17.42 0.81
N ILE A 44 -4.45 16.95 2.05
CA ILE A 44 -5.28 17.42 3.18
C ILE A 44 -4.97 18.88 3.51
N ALA A 45 -3.69 19.24 3.59
CA ALA A 45 -3.22 20.60 3.87
C ALA A 45 -3.69 21.60 2.81
N ASN A 46 -3.90 21.14 1.57
CA ASN A 46 -4.47 21.93 0.48
C ASN A 46 -6.00 21.83 0.38
N ASP A 47 -6.70 21.70 1.51
CA ASP A 47 -8.17 21.60 1.60
C ASP A 47 -8.77 20.47 0.74
N ARG A 48 -8.05 19.37 0.53
CA ARG A 48 -8.45 18.24 -0.33
C ARG A 48 -8.74 18.67 -1.77
N ARG A 49 -7.98 19.64 -2.28
CA ARG A 49 -8.13 20.17 -3.64
C ARG A 49 -7.07 19.62 -4.59
N VAL A 50 -7.55 19.14 -5.73
CA VAL A 50 -6.71 18.67 -6.84
C VAL A 50 -6.52 19.79 -7.87
N ASP A 51 -5.28 20.10 -8.27
CA ASP A 51 -5.00 21.10 -9.31
C ASP A 51 -5.47 20.62 -10.70
N GLY A 52 -6.57 21.20 -11.19
CA GLY A 52 -7.15 20.89 -12.50
C GLY A 52 -6.26 21.20 -13.72
N ARG A 53 -5.17 21.95 -13.55
CA ARG A 53 -4.15 22.20 -14.59
C ARG A 53 -3.27 20.98 -14.81
N ILE A 54 -2.99 20.22 -13.75
CA ILE A 54 -2.16 19.00 -13.78
C ILE A 54 -3.05 17.78 -13.94
N TRP A 55 -4.16 17.77 -13.22
CA TRP A 55 -5.06 16.63 -13.12
C TRP A 55 -6.31 16.81 -13.97
N LYS A 56 -6.77 15.71 -14.55
CA LYS A 56 -8.04 15.61 -15.26
C LYS A 56 -8.89 14.56 -14.55
N LYS A 57 -10.05 14.96 -14.04
CA LYS A 57 -11.06 14.04 -13.50
C LYS A 57 -11.51 13.08 -14.61
N VAL A 58 -11.54 11.78 -14.30
CA VAL A 58 -11.85 10.71 -15.25
C VAL A 58 -13.15 10.01 -14.90
N LYS A 59 -13.38 9.76 -13.61
CA LYS A 59 -14.55 9.04 -13.13
C LYS A 59 -14.95 9.56 -11.76
N SER A 60 -16.23 9.42 -11.46
CA SER A 60 -16.73 9.46 -10.09
C SER A 60 -17.63 8.26 -9.88
N ARG A 61 -17.49 7.65 -8.71
CA ARG A 61 -18.37 6.61 -8.25
C ARG A 61 -18.69 6.94 -6.80
N GLU A 62 -19.98 7.10 -6.52
CA GLU A 62 -20.44 7.55 -5.20
C GLU A 62 -19.70 8.83 -4.79
N ASN A 63 -19.04 8.82 -3.63
CA ASN A 63 -18.31 9.94 -3.08
C ASN A 63 -16.80 9.89 -3.37
N VAL A 64 -16.35 8.97 -4.24
CA VAL A 64 -14.94 8.85 -4.65
C VAL A 64 -14.73 9.36 -6.07
N HIS A 65 -13.65 10.10 -6.26
CA HIS A 65 -13.30 10.77 -7.51
C HIS A 65 -11.93 10.32 -7.97
N VAL A 66 -11.84 9.90 -9.24
CA VAL A 66 -10.59 9.45 -9.85
C VAL A 66 -10.10 10.48 -10.86
N TYR A 67 -8.84 10.85 -10.73
CA TYR A 67 -8.11 11.82 -11.53
C TYR A 67 -6.92 11.16 -12.19
N ARG A 68 -6.51 11.69 -13.36
CA ARG A 68 -5.25 11.31 -14.02
C ARG A 68 -4.44 12.53 -14.41
N THR A 69 -3.12 12.42 -14.41
CA THR A 69 -2.26 13.50 -14.92
C THR A 69 -2.48 13.75 -16.42
N ARG A 70 -2.42 15.00 -16.84
CA ARG A 70 -2.45 15.39 -18.26
C ARG A 70 -1.10 15.12 -18.92
N ARG A 71 -1.10 14.68 -20.19
CA ARG A 71 0.12 14.37 -20.97
C ARG A 71 1.12 15.53 -21.08
N SER A 72 0.69 16.79 -20.93
CA SER A 72 1.55 17.98 -21.01
C SER A 72 2.04 18.50 -19.65
N GLY A 73 1.54 17.96 -18.53
CA GLY A 73 1.86 18.43 -17.17
C GLY A 73 3.14 17.82 -16.58
N SER A 74 3.75 16.82 -17.23
CA SER A 74 4.91 16.08 -16.73
C SER A 74 6.24 16.86 -16.78
N LYS A 75 6.23 18.16 -17.08
CA LYS A 75 7.42 18.99 -16.87
C LYS A 75 7.45 19.42 -15.40
N HIS A 76 8.28 18.74 -14.60
CA HIS A 76 8.66 19.18 -13.27
C HIS A 76 8.94 20.68 -13.30
N ARG A 77 8.13 21.48 -12.60
CA ARG A 77 8.57 22.79 -12.14
C ARG A 77 9.34 22.53 -10.86
N GLY A 78 10.61 22.94 -10.84
CA GLY A 78 11.42 22.94 -9.63
C GLY A 78 10.68 23.65 -8.50
N SER A 79 10.82 23.08 -7.32
CA SER A 79 10.29 23.60 -6.05
C SER A 79 10.60 25.09 -5.93
N SER A 80 9.57 25.89 -5.71
CA SER A 80 9.73 27.27 -5.23
C SER A 80 9.74 27.23 -3.71
N ASP A 81 10.86 27.66 -3.14
CA ASP A 81 11.14 27.82 -1.70
C ASP A 81 9.90 28.20 -0.87
N VAL A 82 9.41 27.25 -0.08
CA VAL A 82 8.57 27.53 1.08
C VAL A 82 9.13 26.73 2.26
N ASN A 83 9.99 27.41 3.02
CA ASN A 83 10.49 27.11 4.36
C ASN A 83 10.05 25.75 4.96
N GLU A 84 10.77 24.67 4.62
CA GLU A 84 10.53 23.31 5.11
C GLU A 84 10.91 23.17 6.59
N LYS A 85 9.98 22.66 7.40
CA LYS A 85 10.34 21.87 8.58
C LYS A 85 10.77 20.48 8.07
N ASP A 86 11.92 20.02 8.51
CA ASP A 86 12.51 18.72 8.17
C ASP A 86 11.48 17.56 8.39
N PRO A 87 11.25 16.68 7.39
CA PRO A 87 10.22 15.64 7.47
C PRO A 87 10.61 14.53 8.45
N SER A 88 9.64 14.09 9.26
CA SER A 88 9.79 12.95 10.17
C SER A 88 9.26 11.66 9.52
N ARG A 89 10.05 10.59 9.59
CA ARG A 89 9.67 9.23 9.14
C ARG A 89 8.32 8.79 9.76
N PRO A 90 7.39 8.17 9.01
CA PRO A 90 6.21 7.57 9.61
C PRO A 90 6.63 6.48 10.60
N ARG A 91 6.10 6.57 11.82
CA ARG A 91 6.36 5.58 12.87
C ARG A 91 5.46 4.37 12.65
N LEU A 92 5.99 3.39 11.95
CA LEU A 92 5.39 2.05 11.92
C LEU A 92 5.36 1.51 13.35
N LEU A 93 4.23 0.89 13.73
CA LEU A 93 4.10 0.19 15.01
C LEU A 93 5.21 -0.86 15.11
N SER A 94 6.16 -0.58 16.01
CA SER A 94 7.23 -1.49 16.40
C SER A 94 7.38 -1.39 17.91
N ASN A 95 7.82 -2.48 18.54
CA ASN A 95 7.81 -2.71 19.99
C ASN A 95 8.47 -1.62 20.85
N ASN A 96 9.23 -0.68 20.25
CA ASN A 96 9.88 0.41 20.98
C ASN A 96 9.16 1.76 20.85
N ALA A 97 8.19 1.92 19.95
CA ALA A 97 7.53 3.21 19.71
C ALA A 97 6.53 3.58 20.82
N VAL A 98 5.81 2.59 21.38
CA VAL A 98 4.85 2.79 22.47
C VAL A 98 5.57 3.13 23.78
N GLU A 99 6.61 2.40 24.15
CA GLU A 99 7.40 2.71 25.35
C GLU A 99 8.13 4.04 25.23
N GLN A 100 8.69 4.36 24.05
CA GLN A 100 9.36 5.63 23.82
C GLN A 100 8.38 6.78 23.89
N HIS A 101 7.18 6.63 23.31
CA HIS A 101 6.12 7.63 23.40
C HIS A 101 5.61 7.82 24.83
N GLN A 102 5.50 6.73 25.60
CA GLN A 102 5.10 6.79 27.00
C GLN A 102 6.17 7.49 27.86
N ARG A 103 7.46 7.22 27.60
CA ARG A 103 8.59 7.93 28.25
C ARG A 103 8.62 9.41 27.87
N ASP A 104 8.41 9.74 26.60
CA ASP A 104 8.43 11.13 26.11
C ASP A 104 7.22 11.94 26.61
N ALA A 105 6.04 11.31 26.75
CA ALA A 105 4.85 11.90 27.34
C ALA A 105 5.02 12.18 28.85
N ILE A 106 5.67 11.26 29.58
CA ILE A 106 6.04 11.43 31.00
C ILE A 106 7.06 12.57 31.14
N ALA A 107 8.08 12.61 30.28
CA ALA A 107 9.10 13.67 30.28
C ALA A 107 8.53 15.06 29.92
N ALA A 108 7.45 15.12 29.13
CA ALA A 108 6.76 16.34 28.73
C ALA A 108 5.70 16.84 29.73
N GLY A 109 5.48 16.15 30.86
CA GLY A 109 4.62 16.61 31.95
C GLY A 109 3.13 16.71 31.62
N ARG A 110 2.63 15.95 30.64
CA ARG A 110 1.19 15.93 30.32
C ARG A 110 0.44 14.97 31.27
N PRO A 111 -0.74 15.33 31.80
CA PRO A 111 -1.49 14.44 32.68
C PRO A 111 -2.15 13.32 31.89
N LEU A 112 -2.11 12.10 32.45
CA LEU A 112 -2.72 10.89 31.91
C LEU A 112 -4.24 11.01 31.84
N GLY A 113 -4.81 10.79 30.65
CA GLY A 113 -6.22 10.43 30.50
C GLY A 113 -6.33 8.91 30.56
N PHE A 114 -7.21 8.43 31.44
CA PHE A 114 -7.54 7.02 31.73
C PHE A 114 -6.52 6.25 32.59
N VAL A 115 -6.63 6.50 33.89
CA VAL A 115 -6.40 5.48 34.92
C VAL A 115 -7.66 4.63 34.97
N ASN A 116 -7.55 3.34 34.66
CA ASN A 116 -8.49 2.37 35.23
C ASN A 116 -7.90 2.00 36.60
N GLU A 117 -8.52 2.52 37.65
CA GLU A 117 -8.41 1.96 38.99
C GLU A 117 -9.14 0.62 38.94
N ASP A 118 -8.40 -0.49 38.97
CA ASP A 118 -8.77 -1.79 39.53
C ASP A 118 -7.67 -2.80 39.16
N ASP A 119 -6.71 -2.98 40.09
CA ASP A 119 -6.24 -4.29 40.58
C ASP A 119 -4.89 -4.15 41.31
N GLU A 120 -4.92 -4.42 42.63
CA GLU A 120 -3.77 -4.58 43.52
C GLU A 120 -3.03 -5.93 43.26
N ASP A 121 -1.71 -5.86 43.36
CA ASP A 121 -0.74 -6.87 43.81
C ASP A 121 -0.75 -8.30 43.24
N THR A 122 0.32 -8.65 42.50
CA THR A 122 1.22 -9.75 42.93
C THR A 122 2.59 -9.73 42.23
N HIS A 123 3.66 -9.83 43.05
CA HIS A 123 5.05 -10.04 42.65
C HIS A 123 5.30 -11.44 42.07
N ALA A 124 6.19 -11.57 41.06
CA ALA A 124 7.39 -12.43 41.09
C ALA A 124 8.18 -12.38 39.76
N ASP A 125 9.51 -12.34 39.91
CA ASP A 125 10.54 -12.44 38.88
C ASP A 125 10.43 -13.67 37.98
N GLU A 126 10.77 -13.56 36.69
CA GLU A 126 11.79 -14.43 36.10
C GLU A 126 12.37 -13.84 34.80
N ALA A 127 13.68 -13.59 34.84
CA ALA A 127 14.47 -13.20 33.68
C ALA A 127 14.62 -14.38 32.71
N SER A 128 14.31 -14.18 31.44
CA SER A 128 14.87 -15.01 30.38
C SER A 128 15.39 -14.15 29.23
N ARG A 129 16.71 -14.09 29.17
CA ARG A 129 17.52 -13.42 28.16
C ARG A 129 17.34 -14.12 26.82
N THR A 130 16.93 -13.41 25.77
CA THR A 130 17.28 -13.80 24.40
C THR A 130 17.68 -12.57 23.56
N ASN A 131 19.00 -12.48 23.36
CA ASN A 131 19.77 -11.84 22.29
C ASN A 131 19.15 -10.68 21.51
N THR A 132 19.48 -9.48 21.96
CA THR A 132 19.41 -8.23 21.21
C THR A 132 20.44 -8.24 20.08
N HIS A 133 20.00 -8.33 18.82
CA HIS A 133 20.77 -7.84 17.68
C HIS A 133 20.19 -6.48 17.29
N SER A 134 20.67 -5.43 17.95
CA SER A 134 20.42 -4.05 17.55
C SER A 134 21.15 -3.76 16.25
N SER A 135 20.41 -3.61 15.15
CA SER A 135 20.89 -2.88 13.98
C SER A 135 20.30 -1.49 14.03
N THR A 136 21.07 -0.56 14.56
CA THR A 136 20.82 0.88 14.44
C THR A 136 21.12 1.27 12.99
N SER A 137 20.08 1.40 12.17
CA SER A 137 20.22 2.01 10.85
C SER A 137 20.32 3.53 11.03
N GLU A 138 21.47 4.08 10.64
CA GLU A 138 21.80 5.50 10.69
C GLU A 138 20.74 6.34 9.95
N GLY A 139 20.29 7.40 10.61
CA GLY A 139 19.29 8.31 10.07
C GLY A 139 19.80 9.06 8.84
N GLY A 140 19.31 8.68 7.67
CA GLY A 140 19.34 9.49 6.46
C GLY A 140 18.06 10.31 6.35
N SER A 141 18.18 11.63 6.19
CA SER A 141 17.11 12.49 5.70
C SER A 141 16.85 12.15 4.23
N PHE A 142 15.63 11.75 3.88
CA PHE A 142 15.28 11.33 2.52
C PHE A 142 14.63 12.50 1.77
N ALA A 143 15.40 13.14 0.89
CA ALA A 143 14.91 14.18 0.00
C ALA A 143 13.92 13.61 -1.04
N ILE A 144 12.94 14.43 -1.44
CA ILE A 144 11.90 14.18 -2.46
C ILE A 144 12.46 13.79 -3.85
N GLU A 145 13.78 13.94 -4.09
CA GLU A 145 14.45 13.59 -5.34
C GLU A 145 14.36 12.09 -5.71
N ASP A 146 13.97 11.22 -4.78
CA ASP A 146 14.08 9.78 -4.92
C ASP A 146 12.76 8.99 -5.00
N SER A 147 11.64 9.63 -5.36
CA SER A 147 10.31 8.98 -5.42
C SER A 147 10.29 7.65 -6.20
N VAL A 148 9.87 6.58 -5.53
CA VAL A 148 9.73 5.23 -6.09
C VAL A 148 8.72 5.23 -7.24
N LEU A 149 7.58 5.90 -7.08
CA LEU A 149 6.57 5.99 -8.14
C LEU A 149 7.11 6.75 -9.37
N ALA A 150 7.88 7.81 -9.17
CA ALA A 150 8.47 8.56 -10.28
C ALA A 150 9.49 7.71 -11.08
N LYS A 151 10.26 6.86 -10.40
CA LYS A 151 11.26 5.97 -11.00
C LYS A 151 10.64 4.76 -11.71
N THR A 152 9.56 4.19 -11.15
CA THR A 152 8.97 2.93 -11.63
C THR A 152 7.86 3.14 -12.66
N LYS A 153 7.16 4.28 -12.62
CA LYS A 153 6.06 4.59 -13.56
C LYS A 153 6.61 4.88 -14.96
N PRO A 154 6.16 4.15 -16.01
CA PRO A 154 6.52 4.48 -17.38
C PRO A 154 6.09 5.89 -17.78
N SER A 155 6.89 6.58 -18.60
CA SER A 155 6.66 7.98 -18.98
C SER A 155 5.37 8.20 -19.79
N TYR A 156 4.94 7.18 -20.55
CA TYR A 156 3.70 7.20 -21.33
C TYR A 156 2.44 6.90 -20.52
N ILE A 157 2.58 6.40 -19.29
CA ILE A 157 1.47 6.09 -18.38
C ILE A 157 1.19 7.30 -17.48
N PRO A 158 -0.08 7.75 -17.42
CA PRO A 158 -0.46 8.82 -16.50
C PRO A 158 -0.43 8.30 -15.05
N LEU A 159 -0.06 9.18 -14.13
CA LEU A 159 -0.31 8.95 -12.71
C LEU A 159 -1.81 9.11 -12.45
N ILE A 160 -2.34 8.31 -11.54
CA ILE A 160 -3.73 8.27 -11.12
C ILE A 160 -3.77 8.64 -9.64
N GLU A 161 -4.75 9.47 -9.30
CA GLU A 161 -5.10 9.81 -7.92
C GLU A 161 -6.58 9.55 -7.74
N ALA A 162 -6.97 8.88 -6.66
CA ALA A 162 -8.37 8.78 -6.26
C ALA A 162 -8.53 9.35 -4.87
N SER A 163 -9.56 10.18 -4.67
CA SER A 163 -9.86 10.74 -3.36
C SER A 163 -11.36 10.88 -3.14
N GLY A 164 -11.80 10.74 -1.89
CA GLY A 164 -13.21 10.84 -1.54
C GLY A 164 -13.52 10.27 -0.17
N VAL A 165 -14.82 10.22 0.16
CA VAL A 165 -15.32 9.73 1.45
C VAL A 165 -16.06 8.42 1.24
N MET A 166 -15.86 7.44 2.11
CA MET A 166 -16.64 6.20 2.16
C MET A 166 -17.34 6.07 3.51
N ASP A 167 -18.50 5.44 3.52
CA ASP A 167 -19.22 5.10 4.75
C ASP A 167 -18.58 3.85 5.39
N GLY A 168 -18.43 3.84 6.71
CA GLY A 168 -17.80 2.80 7.51
C GLY A 168 -16.67 3.30 8.40
N THR A 169 -16.09 2.40 9.18
CA THR A 169 -14.92 2.67 10.04
C THR A 169 -13.61 2.30 9.33
N ILE A 170 -12.47 2.75 9.89
CA ILE A 170 -11.15 2.30 9.43
C ILE A 170 -11.04 0.77 9.55
N GLU A 171 -11.55 0.18 10.63
CA GLU A 171 -11.55 -1.26 10.87
C GLU A 171 -12.37 -1.99 9.82
N ASP A 172 -13.55 -1.50 9.44
CA ASP A 172 -14.36 -2.10 8.37
C ASP A 172 -13.57 -2.16 7.05
N ALA A 173 -12.86 -1.07 6.72
CA ALA A 173 -12.01 -1.03 5.54
C ALA A 173 -10.82 -1.99 5.65
N ALA A 174 -10.21 -2.10 6.82
CA ALA A 174 -9.08 -2.99 7.06
C ALA A 174 -9.46 -4.47 7.01
N PHE A 175 -10.60 -4.85 7.60
CA PHE A 175 -11.18 -6.18 7.47
C PHE A 175 -11.61 -6.47 6.03
N GLY A 176 -12.20 -5.49 5.34
CA GLY A 176 -12.55 -5.58 3.93
C GLY A 176 -11.34 -5.73 3.00
N GLY A 177 -10.19 -5.18 3.40
CA GLY A 177 -8.94 -5.22 2.65
C GLY A 177 -8.08 -6.46 2.90
N LEU A 178 -8.29 -7.16 4.02
CA LEU A 178 -7.40 -8.24 4.46
C LEU A 178 -7.38 -9.42 3.47
N ALA A 179 -6.18 -9.78 3.01
CA ALA A 179 -5.97 -10.93 2.11
C ALA A 179 -4.66 -11.67 2.41
N ASN A 180 -4.37 -11.88 3.70
CA ASN A 180 -3.15 -12.54 4.16
C ASN A 180 -3.07 -14.04 3.82
N THR A 181 -4.21 -14.67 3.50
CA THR A 181 -4.29 -16.08 3.07
C THR A 181 -5.05 -16.21 1.74
N MET A 182 -4.92 -17.35 1.06
CA MET A 182 -5.69 -17.62 -0.16
C MET A 182 -7.21 -17.56 0.10
N TYR A 183 -7.67 -18.13 1.22
CA TYR A 183 -9.07 -18.06 1.61
C TYR A 183 -9.53 -16.62 1.85
N ALA A 184 -8.78 -15.83 2.63
CA ALA A 184 -9.10 -14.42 2.88
C ALA A 184 -9.13 -13.61 1.58
N TRP A 185 -8.20 -13.85 0.65
CA TRP A 185 -8.18 -13.19 -0.65
C TRP A 185 -9.39 -13.56 -1.53
N GLU A 186 -9.80 -14.83 -1.53
CA GLU A 186 -11.01 -15.27 -2.24
C GLU A 186 -12.27 -14.66 -1.64
N VAL A 187 -12.38 -14.63 -0.31
CA VAL A 187 -13.47 -13.97 0.41
C VAL A 187 -13.51 -12.48 0.07
N ARG A 188 -12.38 -11.75 0.16
CA ARG A 188 -12.24 -10.35 -0.27
C ARG A 188 -12.80 -10.13 -1.67
N ASN A 189 -12.37 -10.95 -2.63
CA ASN A 189 -12.80 -10.79 -4.02
C ASN A 189 -14.29 -11.06 -4.23
N SER A 190 -14.91 -11.93 -3.42
CA SER A 190 -16.32 -12.31 -3.59
C SER A 190 -17.31 -11.15 -3.43
N TYR A 191 -17.03 -10.20 -2.52
CA TYR A 191 -17.88 -9.03 -2.27
C TYR A 191 -17.35 -7.74 -2.89
N THR A 192 -16.02 -7.54 -2.96
CA THR A 192 -15.45 -6.34 -3.60
C THR A 192 -15.56 -6.39 -5.12
N LYS A 193 -15.35 -7.57 -5.73
CA LYS A 193 -15.23 -7.77 -7.18
C LYS A 193 -14.30 -6.74 -7.82
N ASN A 194 -13.26 -6.35 -7.08
CA ASN A 194 -12.36 -5.25 -7.41
C ASN A 194 -11.24 -5.67 -8.38
N ASP A 195 -11.06 -6.97 -8.58
CA ASP A 195 -10.09 -7.52 -9.51
C ASP A 195 -10.74 -8.48 -10.52
N GLY A 196 -10.12 -8.58 -11.71
CA GLY A 196 -10.55 -9.49 -12.78
C GLY A 196 -9.83 -10.84 -12.73
N PHE A 197 -9.19 -11.17 -11.61
CA PHE A 197 -8.33 -12.34 -11.53
C PHE A 197 -9.14 -13.62 -11.30
N ASP A 198 -8.75 -14.69 -11.98
CA ASP A 198 -9.33 -16.03 -11.82
C ASP A 198 -8.28 -17.09 -11.45
N GLY A 199 -6.99 -16.74 -11.52
CA GLY A 199 -5.88 -17.49 -10.95
C GLY A 199 -5.13 -16.64 -9.94
N ARG A 200 -4.82 -17.20 -8.77
CA ARG A 200 -4.19 -16.51 -7.64
C ARG A 200 -3.18 -17.43 -6.95
N LYS A 201 -2.06 -16.87 -6.51
CA LYS A 201 -1.06 -17.54 -5.66
C LYS A 201 -0.45 -16.54 -4.70
N ILE A 202 -0.35 -16.92 -3.43
CA ILE A 202 0.56 -16.29 -2.47
C ILE A 202 1.88 -17.04 -2.57
N LEU A 203 2.92 -16.38 -3.06
CA LEU A 203 4.22 -16.98 -3.33
C LEU A 203 5.15 -16.90 -2.12
N ALA A 204 5.10 -15.80 -1.37
CA ALA A 204 5.81 -15.65 -0.10
C ALA A 204 4.98 -14.76 0.85
N SER A 205 5.07 -15.06 2.14
CA SER A 205 4.55 -14.22 3.23
C SER A 205 5.74 -13.79 4.08
N LEU A 206 6.07 -12.51 4.05
CA LEU A 206 7.21 -11.91 4.73
C LEU A 206 6.81 -11.47 6.14
N GLN A 207 5.60 -10.90 6.27
CA GLN A 207 5.01 -10.49 7.54
C GLN A 207 3.52 -10.80 7.52
N GLY A 208 2.98 -11.21 8.66
CA GLY A 208 1.55 -11.47 8.85
C GLY A 208 0.97 -10.70 10.04
N PRO A 209 -0.32 -10.91 10.32
CA PRO A 209 -0.99 -10.28 11.45
C PRO A 209 -0.30 -10.56 12.78
N SER A 210 -0.31 -9.57 13.67
CA SER A 210 0.13 -9.68 15.05
C SER A 210 -0.95 -9.15 16.01
N ASP A 211 -0.74 -9.32 17.31
CA ASP A 211 -1.65 -8.76 18.33
C ASP A 211 -1.65 -7.21 18.30
N GLU A 212 -0.55 -6.59 17.89
CA GLU A 212 -0.42 -5.13 17.77
C GLU A 212 -1.06 -4.58 16.48
N ASP A 213 -0.90 -5.28 15.36
CA ASP A 213 -1.53 -4.94 14.09
C ASP A 213 -2.16 -6.20 13.46
N PRO A 214 -3.45 -6.44 13.73
CA PRO A 214 -4.16 -7.61 13.21
C PRO A 214 -4.41 -7.52 11.70
N PHE A 215 -4.17 -6.36 11.08
CA PHE A 215 -4.35 -6.12 9.65
C PHE A 215 -3.03 -6.14 8.88
N ARG A 216 -1.93 -6.38 9.59
CA ARG A 216 -0.59 -6.42 9.01
C ARG A 216 -0.44 -7.57 8.02
N PHE A 217 0.06 -7.24 6.84
CA PHE A 217 0.53 -8.25 5.89
C PHE A 217 1.60 -7.67 4.99
N VAL A 218 2.66 -8.43 4.73
CA VAL A 218 3.61 -8.21 3.62
C VAL A 218 3.80 -9.54 2.91
N GLY A 219 3.59 -9.55 1.60
CA GLY A 219 3.73 -10.78 0.83
C GLY A 219 3.94 -10.55 -0.65
N VAL A 220 4.59 -11.52 -1.29
CA VAL A 220 4.68 -11.59 -2.75
C VAL A 220 3.54 -12.44 -3.27
N LYS A 221 2.76 -11.87 -4.18
CA LYS A 221 1.60 -12.50 -4.80
C LYS A 221 1.72 -12.51 -6.30
N TRP A 222 1.11 -13.54 -6.88
CA TRP A 222 0.89 -13.63 -8.31
C TRP A 222 -0.58 -13.82 -8.60
N ALA A 223 -1.09 -13.13 -9.61
CA ALA A 223 -2.45 -13.29 -10.08
C ALA A 223 -2.53 -13.22 -11.61
N THR A 224 -3.58 -13.80 -12.19
CA THR A 224 -3.87 -13.69 -13.61
C THR A 224 -5.36 -13.53 -13.85
N GLY A 225 -5.69 -12.77 -14.88
CA GLY A 225 -7.06 -12.43 -15.24
C GLY A 225 -7.26 -12.36 -16.74
N ASP A 226 -8.50 -12.61 -17.14
CA ASP A 226 -8.98 -12.42 -18.50
C ASP A 226 -9.84 -11.15 -18.55
N TYR A 227 -9.58 -10.30 -19.53
CA TYR A 227 -10.18 -8.96 -19.64
C TYR A 227 -11.10 -8.81 -20.86
N GLY A 228 -11.41 -9.91 -21.54
CA GLY A 228 -12.38 -9.95 -22.62
C GLY A 228 -11.91 -10.78 -23.83
N ALA A 229 -12.86 -11.17 -24.68
CA ALA A 229 -12.65 -12.16 -25.74
C ALA A 229 -11.57 -11.80 -26.79
N PHE A 230 -11.21 -10.52 -26.91
CA PHE A 230 -10.19 -10.03 -27.86
C PHE A 230 -8.94 -9.49 -27.17
N MET A 231 -8.79 -9.74 -25.87
CA MET A 231 -7.67 -9.29 -25.07
C MET A 231 -6.82 -10.48 -24.68
N THR A 232 -5.51 -10.37 -24.89
CA THR A 232 -4.56 -11.36 -24.37
C THR A 232 -4.69 -11.46 -22.84
N ARG A 233 -4.52 -12.64 -22.29
CA ARG A 233 -4.53 -12.83 -20.84
C ARG A 233 -3.42 -12.00 -20.19
N ARG A 234 -3.69 -11.44 -19.02
CA ARG A 234 -2.66 -10.73 -18.24
C ARG A 234 -2.31 -11.47 -16.95
N ASP A 235 -1.06 -11.38 -16.54
CA ASP A 235 -0.64 -11.73 -15.19
C ASP A 235 -0.01 -10.54 -14.47
N LEU A 236 0.12 -10.67 -13.16
CA LEU A 236 0.68 -9.66 -12.28
C LEU A 236 1.49 -10.38 -11.20
N LEU A 237 2.76 -9.98 -11.06
CA LEU A 237 3.60 -10.34 -9.92
C LEU A 237 3.79 -9.07 -9.10
N PHE A 238 3.36 -9.09 -7.84
CA PHE A 238 3.30 -7.89 -7.04
C PHE A 238 3.58 -8.16 -5.57
N LEU A 239 4.18 -7.17 -4.93
CA LEU A 239 4.28 -7.01 -3.50
C LEU A 239 2.96 -6.42 -2.99
N GLU A 240 2.32 -7.08 -2.04
CA GLU A 240 1.18 -6.56 -1.29
C GLU A 240 1.63 -6.23 0.13
N SER A 241 1.31 -5.03 0.60
CA SER A 241 1.57 -4.59 1.98
C SER A 241 0.34 -3.89 2.54
N SER A 242 -0.12 -4.27 3.72
CA SER A 242 -1.21 -3.59 4.42
C SER A 242 -0.94 -3.53 5.92
N GLY A 243 -1.61 -2.61 6.60
CA GLY A 243 -1.54 -2.50 8.06
C GLY A 243 -2.04 -1.15 8.57
N MET A 244 -1.91 -0.97 9.87
CA MET A 244 -2.15 0.31 10.54
C MET A 244 -0.85 1.12 10.61
N ALA A 245 -0.97 2.44 10.50
CA ALA A 245 0.13 3.37 10.66
C ALA A 245 -0.36 4.66 11.33
N PHE A 246 0.59 5.52 11.71
CA PHE A 246 0.32 6.88 12.15
C PHE A 246 0.91 7.87 11.15
N ASP A 247 0.21 8.96 10.96
CA ASP A 247 0.67 10.09 10.16
C ASP A 247 1.58 11.04 10.96
N SER A 248 1.94 12.18 10.36
CA SER A 248 2.77 13.20 11.02
C SER A 248 2.15 13.81 12.28
N ASP A 249 0.82 13.84 12.35
CA ASP A 249 0.04 14.41 13.45
C ASP A 249 -0.27 13.39 14.55
N GLY A 250 0.02 12.10 14.30
CA GLY A 250 -0.26 10.99 15.22
C GLY A 250 -1.66 10.38 15.04
N GLU A 251 -2.36 10.74 13.97
CA GLU A 251 -3.65 10.20 13.61
C GLU A 251 -3.50 8.81 12.96
N ARG A 252 -4.39 7.90 13.35
CA ARG A 252 -4.35 6.52 12.88
C ARG A 252 -4.87 6.42 11.45
N VAL A 253 -4.14 5.70 10.62
CA VAL A 253 -4.49 5.44 9.22
C VAL A 253 -4.39 3.95 8.92
N TYR A 254 -5.27 3.44 8.06
CA TYR A 254 -5.07 2.15 7.40
C TYR A 254 -4.46 2.37 6.03
N TYR A 255 -3.46 1.57 5.67
CA TYR A 255 -2.90 1.57 4.33
C TYR A 255 -3.03 0.22 3.64
N SER A 256 -3.12 0.27 2.30
CA SER A 256 -3.12 -0.92 1.45
C SER A 256 -2.36 -0.64 0.16
N LEU A 257 -1.26 -1.36 -0.04
CA LEU A 257 -0.34 -1.27 -1.16
C LEU A 257 -0.40 -2.53 -2.02
N ALA A 258 -0.44 -2.34 -3.33
CA ALA A 258 -0.08 -3.34 -4.32
C ALA A 258 0.93 -2.72 -5.30
N HIS A 259 2.14 -3.28 -5.38
CA HIS A 259 3.22 -2.77 -6.22
C HIS A 259 3.86 -3.89 -7.04
N SER A 260 3.98 -3.70 -8.36
CA SER A 260 4.59 -4.71 -9.23
C SER A 260 6.07 -4.86 -8.95
N ILE A 261 6.54 -6.10 -8.93
CA ILE A 261 7.95 -6.42 -8.73
C ILE A 261 8.45 -7.38 -9.80
N GLU A 262 9.76 -7.48 -9.95
CA GLU A 262 10.41 -8.42 -10.86
C GLU A 262 11.29 -9.39 -10.07
N LEU A 263 11.07 -10.69 -10.26
CA LEU A 263 11.84 -11.76 -9.65
C LEU A 263 12.24 -12.77 -10.71
N LYS A 264 13.50 -13.23 -10.68
CA LYS A 264 14.04 -14.18 -11.68
C LYS A 264 13.32 -15.53 -11.62
N GLU A 265 12.88 -15.90 -10.43
CA GLU A 265 12.13 -17.11 -10.10
C GLU A 265 10.70 -17.08 -10.68
N VAL A 266 10.20 -15.90 -11.05
CA VAL A 266 8.87 -15.70 -11.62
C VAL A 266 8.98 -14.89 -12.92
N PRO A 267 9.52 -15.51 -13.99
CA PRO A 267 9.72 -14.83 -15.27
C PRO A 267 8.38 -14.45 -15.92
N GLN A 268 8.46 -13.62 -16.95
CA GLN A 268 7.32 -13.36 -17.82
C GLN A 268 6.91 -14.65 -18.55
N LEU A 269 5.60 -14.81 -18.76
CA LEU A 269 4.99 -16.03 -19.28
C LEU A 269 4.71 -15.92 -20.79
N ASP A 270 5.65 -15.33 -21.55
CA ASP A 270 5.48 -15.04 -22.99
C ASP A 270 5.15 -16.29 -23.82
N ARG A 271 5.74 -17.44 -23.43
CA ARG A 271 5.50 -18.74 -24.09
C ARG A 271 4.05 -19.23 -23.95
N LEU A 272 3.32 -18.71 -22.96
CA LEU A 272 1.91 -19.00 -22.71
C LEU A 272 0.99 -17.92 -23.29
N ASN A 273 1.53 -16.94 -24.02
CA ASN A 273 0.81 -15.78 -24.52
C ASN A 273 0.08 -15.04 -23.39
N ILE A 274 0.79 -14.79 -22.29
CA ILE A 274 0.32 -14.04 -21.13
C ILE A 274 1.18 -12.78 -21.00
N ILE A 275 0.53 -11.62 -20.92
CA ILE A 275 1.19 -10.31 -20.84
C ILE A 275 1.33 -9.90 -19.37
N ARG A 276 2.55 -9.57 -18.92
CA ARG A 276 2.79 -9.05 -17.57
C ARG A 276 2.32 -7.60 -17.45
N MET A 277 1.42 -7.35 -16.51
CA MET A 277 0.99 -6.02 -16.10
C MET A 277 2.06 -5.38 -15.20
N ASN A 278 2.15 -4.06 -15.25
CA ASN A 278 2.96 -3.25 -14.34
C ASN A 278 2.08 -2.15 -13.71
N LEU A 279 1.80 -2.28 -12.42
CA LEU A 279 1.01 -1.32 -11.65
C LEU A 279 1.66 -1.03 -10.30
N SER A 280 1.29 0.12 -9.75
CA SER A 280 1.48 0.45 -8.34
C SER A 280 0.24 1.18 -7.87
N SER A 281 -0.33 0.80 -6.74
CA SER A 281 -1.45 1.48 -6.11
C SER A 281 -1.30 1.42 -4.60
N CYS A 282 -1.33 2.57 -3.95
CA CYS A 282 -1.32 2.65 -2.50
C CYS A 282 -2.52 3.48 -2.04
N TYR A 283 -3.32 2.92 -1.15
CA TYR A 283 -4.45 3.57 -0.50
C TYR A 283 -4.06 3.95 0.93
N ILE A 284 -4.50 5.13 1.35
CA ILE A 284 -4.46 5.65 2.71
C ILE A 284 -5.91 5.96 3.09
N MET A 285 -6.38 5.37 4.19
CA MET A 285 -7.74 5.50 4.69
C MET A 285 -7.70 6.03 6.11
N ARG A 286 -8.47 7.08 6.38
CA ARG A 286 -8.42 7.87 7.61
C ARG A 286 -9.83 8.06 8.16
N GLU A 287 -9.95 8.17 9.47
CA GLU A 287 -11.23 8.41 10.11
C GLU A 287 -11.63 9.88 9.92
N LEU A 288 -12.87 10.11 9.51
CA LEU A 288 -13.45 11.44 9.37
C LEU A 288 -14.54 11.67 10.43
N SER A 289 -15.33 10.62 10.71
CA SER A 289 -16.30 10.52 11.80
C SER A 289 -16.51 9.04 12.15
N ASP A 290 -17.26 8.76 13.22
CA ASP A 290 -17.58 7.41 13.72
C ASP A 290 -18.09 6.43 12.64
N ASP A 291 -18.64 6.93 11.54
CA ASP A 291 -19.24 6.17 10.45
C ASP A 291 -18.70 6.53 9.06
N LYS A 292 -17.60 7.30 8.97
CA LYS A 292 -17.03 7.73 7.69
C LYS A 292 -15.52 7.74 7.69
N ILE A 293 -14.97 7.31 6.57
CA ILE A 293 -13.54 7.37 6.29
C ILE A 293 -13.24 8.25 5.07
N ASP A 294 -12.19 9.04 5.17
CA ASP A 294 -11.54 9.72 4.06
C ASP A 294 -10.56 8.74 3.38
N VAL A 295 -10.57 8.72 2.06
CA VAL A 295 -9.81 7.77 1.24
C VAL A 295 -8.97 8.56 0.28
N TYR A 296 -7.69 8.24 0.23
CA TYR A 296 -6.75 8.75 -0.74
C TYR A 296 -5.98 7.60 -1.36
N CYS A 297 -5.85 7.59 -2.67
CA CYS A 297 -5.10 6.58 -3.41
C CYS A 297 -4.21 7.26 -4.43
N ARG A 298 -2.98 6.79 -4.57
CA ARG A 298 -2.05 7.24 -5.60
C ARG A 298 -1.41 6.04 -6.27
N GLY A 299 -1.26 6.11 -7.59
CA GLY A 299 -0.74 4.99 -8.34
C GLY A 299 -0.73 5.13 -9.85
N TYR A 300 -0.38 4.05 -10.52
CA TYR A 300 -0.45 3.92 -11.97
C TYR A 300 -0.79 2.47 -12.33
N SER A 301 -1.24 2.26 -13.56
CA SER A 301 -1.47 0.92 -14.10
C SER A 301 -1.09 0.89 -15.57
N ASP A 302 -0.22 -0.04 -15.93
CA ASP A 302 0.12 -0.43 -17.28
C ASP A 302 -0.37 -1.87 -17.51
N MET A 303 -1.31 -2.02 -18.44
CA MET A 303 -1.92 -3.32 -18.76
C MET A 303 -1.08 -4.12 -19.76
N GLY A 304 -0.05 -3.49 -20.36
CA GLY A 304 0.79 -4.07 -21.40
C GLY A 304 0.05 -4.43 -22.69
N GLY A 305 0.81 -4.56 -23.77
CA GLY A 305 0.29 -4.87 -25.10
C GLY A 305 -0.68 -3.83 -25.66
N GLU A 306 -1.41 -4.20 -26.69
CA GLU A 306 -2.44 -3.32 -27.27
C GLU A 306 -3.69 -3.35 -26.40
N MET A 307 -4.05 -2.19 -25.86
CA MET A 307 -5.26 -2.00 -25.05
C MET A 307 -6.06 -0.80 -25.56
N PRO A 308 -7.41 -0.85 -25.49
CA PRO A 308 -8.23 0.31 -25.81
C PRO A 308 -7.83 1.53 -24.99
N GLU A 309 -7.88 2.71 -25.62
CA GLU A 309 -7.53 3.95 -24.92
C GLU A 309 -8.37 4.14 -23.65
N GLY A 310 -7.70 4.41 -22.53
CA GLY A 310 -8.38 4.63 -21.25
C GLY A 310 -8.73 3.36 -20.48
N PHE A 311 -8.50 2.16 -21.03
CA PHE A 311 -8.79 0.91 -20.32
C PHE A 311 -8.03 0.81 -18.99
N SER A 312 -6.72 1.11 -18.98
CA SER A 312 -5.91 1.07 -17.74
C SER A 312 -6.48 1.98 -16.65
N VAL A 313 -6.94 3.18 -17.03
CA VAL A 313 -7.56 4.12 -16.08
C VAL A 313 -8.90 3.58 -15.60
N SER A 314 -9.70 2.97 -16.49
CA SER A 314 -10.96 2.33 -16.11
C SER A 314 -10.75 1.14 -15.17
N PHE A 315 -9.72 0.33 -15.41
CA PHE A 315 -9.33 -0.79 -14.56
C PHE A 315 -8.96 -0.32 -13.16
N PHE A 316 -8.07 0.68 -13.05
CA PHE A 316 -7.74 1.30 -11.77
C PHE A 316 -8.99 1.88 -11.08
N SER A 317 -9.84 2.59 -11.83
CA SER A 317 -11.07 3.19 -11.29
C SER A 317 -12.20 2.18 -10.98
N ALA A 318 -11.99 0.89 -11.25
CA ALA A 318 -12.89 -0.19 -10.84
C ALA A 318 -12.39 -0.89 -9.56
N ALA A 319 -11.09 -0.76 -9.27
CA ALA A 319 -10.50 -1.19 -8.01
C ALA A 319 -10.75 -0.19 -6.86
N VAL A 320 -11.25 1.02 -7.20
CA VAL A 320 -11.73 2.06 -6.29
C VAL A 320 -13.22 1.94 -6.05
#